data_AF-A0A2M7FE57-F1
#
_entry.id   AF-A0A2M7FE57-F1
#
_cell.length_a   1.000
_cell.length_b   1.000
_cell.length_c   1.000
_cell.angle_alpha   90.00
_cell.angle_beta   90.00
_cell.angle_gamma   90.00
#
_symmetry.space_group_name_H-M   'P 1'
#
loop_
_entity.id
_entity.type
_entity.pdbx_description
1 polymer ?
#
loop_
_entity_poly.entity_id
_entity_poly.type
_entity_poly.pdbx_seq_one_letter_code
_entity_poly.pdbx_strand_id
1 'polypeptide(L)'
;ESRDVFNAAAIELNGSIYILYRAMDRANTSTIGLAVSEDGVTIKERLSEPIYAPRADFEAKRGSPTGNSGCEDPRIVHIDDALLMTYTAYDGVHPPAGAVSSISVDDFLARRFEMWSAPFLLTPDGVDDKDLVLLPEKIHENYLLYHRINNRICADLLPDIAAGKRVSRCIEIMAPRHGMWDGSKVGSAAPPIKVGNNWLMIYHGVSRHATYRLGAALLDSSGTSLLARTADPIFEPLEKYEKEGEISNIVFSCGAIVRGDTLFIYYGAADKVIGVATASLAHIIEALS
;
A
#
# COMPACT_ATOMS: atom_id res chain seq x y z
N GLU A 1 19.95 0.25 4.12
CA GLU A 1 19.13 -0.94 4.48
C GLU A 1 19.96 -1.85 5.37
N SER A 2 19.54 -2.13 6.61
CA SER A 2 20.42 -2.87 7.54
C SER A 2 19.78 -4.07 8.23
N ARG A 3 18.47 -4.30 8.02
CA ARG A 3 17.74 -5.42 8.62
C ARG A 3 16.85 -6.12 7.59
N ASP A 4 15.71 -5.54 7.23
CA ASP A 4 14.68 -6.15 6.39
C ASP A 4 14.19 -5.20 5.29
N VAL A 5 13.71 -5.76 4.17
CA VAL A 5 13.02 -5.02 3.10
C VAL A 5 11.74 -5.75 2.69
N PHE A 6 10.60 -5.06 2.73
CA PHE A 6 9.28 -5.66 2.51
C PHE A 6 8.26 -4.59 2.08
N ASN A 7 7.01 -4.99 1.85
CA ASN A 7 5.85 -4.11 1.62
C ASN A 7 6.12 -2.97 0.62
N ALA A 8 6.17 -3.31 -0.67
CA ALA A 8 6.51 -2.36 -1.72
C ALA A 8 5.30 -1.79 -2.46
N ALA A 9 5.27 -0.47 -2.59
CA ALA A 9 4.52 0.24 -3.61
C ALA A 9 5.16 -0.02 -4.98
N ALA A 10 4.37 0.18 -6.03
CA ALA A 10 4.87 0.15 -7.39
C ALA A 10 4.14 1.19 -8.25
N ILE A 11 4.88 1.81 -9.16
CA ILE A 11 4.33 2.72 -10.17
C ILE A 11 5.10 2.57 -11.48
N GLU A 12 4.41 2.63 -12.61
CA GLU A 12 5.02 2.61 -13.93
C GLU A 12 5.10 4.02 -14.50
N LEU A 13 6.32 4.46 -14.86
CA LEU A 13 6.60 5.74 -15.48
C LEU A 13 7.61 5.52 -16.61
N ASN A 14 7.35 6.09 -17.79
CA ASN A 14 8.22 6.00 -18.97
C ASN A 14 8.70 4.56 -19.31
N GLY A 15 7.82 3.57 -19.13
CA GLY A 15 8.10 2.16 -19.43
C GLY A 15 8.93 1.42 -18.37
N SER A 16 9.28 2.07 -17.26
CA SER A 16 9.97 1.48 -16.12
C SER A 16 9.04 1.37 -14.93
N ILE A 17 9.14 0.28 -14.18
CA ILE A 17 8.46 0.11 -12.90
C ILE A 17 9.39 0.55 -11.78
N TYR A 18 8.94 1.54 -11.02
CA TYR A 18 9.58 2.05 -9.83
C TYR A 18 8.94 1.38 -8.62
N ILE A 19 9.75 0.64 -7.86
CA ILE A 19 9.35 -0.16 -6.71
C ILE A 19 9.81 0.59 -5.46
N LEU A 20 8.85 1.17 -4.73
CA LEU A 20 9.11 1.93 -3.50
C LEU A 20 8.89 1.00 -2.32
N TYR A 21 9.97 0.49 -1.72
CA TYR A 21 9.89 -0.53 -0.68
C TYR A 21 10.12 0.04 0.71
N ARG A 22 9.46 -0.55 1.71
CA ARG A 22 9.79 -0.31 3.11
C ARG A 22 11.13 -0.97 3.43
N ALA A 23 12.07 -0.19 3.94
CA ALA A 23 13.34 -0.65 4.48
C ALA A 23 13.43 -0.31 5.96
N MET A 24 13.91 -1.25 6.76
CA MET A 24 14.04 -1.08 8.21
C MET A 24 15.51 -1.01 8.64
N ASP A 25 15.84 -0.04 9.50
CA ASP A 25 17.16 0.07 10.11
C ASP A 25 17.32 -0.86 11.34
N ARG A 26 18.50 -0.88 11.96
CA ARG A 26 18.76 -1.69 13.17
C ARG A 26 17.98 -1.22 14.42
N ALA A 27 17.49 0.02 14.40
CA ALA A 27 16.66 0.59 15.46
C ALA A 27 15.16 0.40 15.18
N ASN A 28 14.80 -0.40 14.17
CA ASN A 28 13.42 -0.61 13.72
C ASN A 28 12.72 0.67 13.22
N THR A 29 13.48 1.64 12.72
CA THR A 29 12.95 2.81 12.00
C THR A 29 12.74 2.44 10.53
N SER A 30 11.52 2.64 10.05
CA SER A 30 11.14 2.37 8.67
C SER A 30 11.36 3.60 7.79
N THR A 31 11.90 3.36 6.60
CA THR A 31 12.17 4.34 5.53
C THR A 31 11.68 3.77 4.21
N ILE A 32 11.58 4.59 3.17
CA ILE A 32 11.21 4.13 1.82
C ILE A 32 12.46 4.15 0.94
N GLY A 33 12.85 2.99 0.42
CA GLY A 33 13.89 2.85 -0.60
C GLY A 33 13.30 2.74 -2.00
N LEU A 34 14.17 2.74 -3.00
CA LEU A 34 13.78 2.66 -4.41
C LEU A 34 14.57 1.58 -5.15
N ALA A 35 13.84 0.76 -5.91
CA ALA A 35 14.38 -0.12 -6.93
C ALA A 35 13.65 0.13 -8.26
N VAL A 36 14.30 -0.18 -9.38
CA VAL A 36 13.76 0.02 -10.72
C VAL A 36 13.87 -1.29 -11.50
N SER A 37 12.79 -1.65 -12.18
CA SER A 37 12.72 -2.79 -13.07
C SER A 37 12.10 -2.39 -14.41
N GLU A 38 12.69 -2.85 -15.51
CA GLU A 38 12.16 -2.60 -16.87
C GLU A 38 11.21 -3.71 -17.32
N ASP A 39 11.37 -4.93 -16.81
CA ASP A 39 10.57 -6.12 -17.18
C ASP A 39 9.55 -6.52 -16.09
N GLY A 40 9.60 -5.86 -14.93
CA GLY A 40 8.77 -6.14 -13.76
C GLY A 40 9.27 -7.26 -12.86
N VAL A 41 10.45 -7.83 -13.14
CA VAL A 41 11.02 -8.96 -12.39
C VAL A 41 12.49 -8.72 -12.06
N THR A 42 13.29 -8.34 -13.04
CA THR A 42 14.73 -8.08 -12.89
C THR A 42 14.95 -6.67 -12.36
N ILE A 43 15.60 -6.56 -11.20
CA ILE A 43 16.02 -5.26 -10.64
C ILE A 43 17.26 -4.75 -11.40
N LYS A 44 17.09 -3.65 -12.12
CA LYS A 44 18.16 -2.98 -12.88
C LYS A 44 18.95 -2.00 -12.02
N GLU A 45 18.26 -1.32 -11.13
CA GLU A 45 18.83 -0.34 -10.22
C GLU A 45 18.19 -0.50 -8.85
N ARG A 46 18.99 -0.36 -7.80
CA ARG A 46 18.52 -0.20 -6.42
C ARG A 46 19.40 0.86 -5.77
N LEU A 47 18.77 1.88 -5.22
CA LEU A 47 19.49 2.95 -4.52
C LEU A 47 19.97 2.45 -3.16
N SER A 48 21.15 2.89 -2.73
CA SER A 48 21.73 2.54 -1.43
C SER A 48 21.12 3.34 -0.27
N GLU A 49 20.65 4.56 -0.57
CA GLU A 49 20.03 5.48 0.38
C GLU A 49 18.51 5.52 0.18
N PRO A 50 17.74 5.74 1.26
CA PRO A 50 16.29 5.87 1.16
C PRO A 50 15.92 7.13 0.37
N ILE A 51 14.83 7.04 -0.39
CA ILE A 51 14.22 8.16 -1.10
C ILE A 51 13.24 8.95 -0.23
N TYR A 52 12.84 8.38 0.91
CA TYR A 52 11.98 9.03 1.89
C TYR A 52 12.31 8.52 3.30
N ALA A 53 12.57 9.44 4.22
CA ALA A 53 12.90 9.15 5.61
C ALA A 53 12.07 10.02 6.56
N PRO A 54 11.91 9.61 7.83
CA PRO A 54 11.19 10.40 8.84
C PRO A 54 11.68 11.84 8.89
N ARG A 55 10.74 12.77 8.72
CA ARG A 55 10.99 14.21 8.62
C ARG A 55 9.90 15.06 9.31
N ALA A 56 8.89 14.42 9.90
CA ALA A 56 7.88 15.04 10.73
C ALA A 56 7.76 14.37 12.10
N ASP A 57 7.21 15.12 13.05
CA ASP A 57 7.07 14.71 14.46
C ASP A 57 6.32 13.39 14.66
N PHE A 58 5.30 13.14 13.84
CA PHE A 58 4.46 11.93 13.89
C PHE A 58 5.12 10.68 13.27
N GLU A 59 6.33 10.82 12.72
CA GLU A 59 7.16 9.72 12.19
C GLU A 59 8.39 9.45 13.08
N ALA A 60 8.77 10.43 13.89
CA ALA A 60 9.99 10.42 14.67
C ALA A 60 9.93 9.39 15.80
N LYS A 61 10.98 8.61 15.99
CA LYS A 61 11.05 7.62 17.08
C LYS A 61 10.99 8.31 18.44
N ARG A 62 9.90 8.07 19.17
CA ARG A 62 9.68 8.53 20.55
C ARG A 62 9.56 7.38 21.54
N GLY A 63 9.30 6.17 21.03
CA GLY A 63 9.21 4.94 21.82
C GLY A 63 10.59 4.36 22.20
N SER A 64 10.60 3.05 22.47
CA SER A 64 11.82 2.31 22.75
C SER A 64 12.88 2.50 21.64
N PRO A 65 14.19 2.56 21.96
CA PRO A 65 15.26 2.58 20.94
C PRO A 65 15.22 1.42 19.94
N THR A 66 14.56 0.31 20.29
CA THR A 66 14.36 -0.87 19.45
C THR A 66 12.89 -1.09 19.05
N GLY A 67 12.00 -0.15 19.38
CA GLY A 67 10.61 -0.18 18.97
C GLY A 67 10.43 0.29 17.52
N ASN A 68 9.36 -0.15 16.86
CA ASN A 68 9.04 0.28 15.50
C ASN A 68 8.74 1.79 15.46
N SER A 69 9.13 2.45 14.38
CA SER A 69 8.72 3.83 14.04
C SER A 69 8.98 4.12 12.56
N GLY A 70 8.68 5.34 12.12
CA GLY A 70 9.01 5.88 10.82
C GLY A 70 7.88 5.80 9.80
N CYS A 71 8.26 5.63 8.53
CA CYS A 71 7.35 5.62 7.39
C CYS A 71 7.17 4.17 6.92
N GLU A 72 5.97 3.61 7.06
CA GLU A 72 5.67 2.20 6.82
C GLU A 72 4.73 2.03 5.62
N ASP A 73 4.97 0.96 4.86
CA ASP A 73 4.05 0.38 3.88
C ASP A 73 3.50 1.40 2.85
N PRO A 74 4.37 1.98 2.00
CA PRO A 74 3.99 3.03 1.06
C PRO A 74 3.02 2.50 -0.01
N ARG A 75 2.03 3.31 -0.37
CA ARG A 75 1.25 3.21 -1.62
C ARG A 75 1.43 4.50 -2.40
N ILE A 76 1.40 4.42 -3.72
CA ILE A 76 1.70 5.55 -4.59
C ILE A 76 0.74 5.59 -5.77
N VAL A 77 0.26 6.78 -6.12
CA VAL A 77 -0.55 7.02 -7.31
C VAL A 77 0.00 8.22 -8.09
N HIS A 78 -0.28 8.26 -9.38
CA HIS A 78 -0.04 9.42 -10.24
C HIS A 78 -1.37 10.10 -10.51
N ILE A 79 -1.52 11.35 -10.07
CA ILE A 79 -2.70 12.18 -10.33
C ILE A 79 -2.19 13.55 -10.77
N ASP A 80 -2.71 14.04 -11.89
CA ASP A 80 -2.24 15.26 -12.55
C ASP A 80 -0.72 15.18 -12.83
N ASP A 81 0.10 16.16 -12.43
CA ASP A 81 1.56 16.17 -12.67
C ASP A 81 2.39 15.68 -11.46
N ALA A 82 1.75 15.03 -10.49
CA ALA A 82 2.38 14.66 -9.22
C ALA A 82 2.18 13.18 -8.86
N LEU A 83 3.20 12.65 -8.19
CA LEU A 83 3.10 11.39 -7.47
C LEU A 83 2.66 11.68 -6.05
N LEU A 84 1.57 11.05 -5.60
CA LEU A 84 1.09 11.12 -4.22
C LEU A 84 1.39 9.80 -3.54
N MET A 85 2.19 9.85 -2.48
CA MET A 85 2.52 8.69 -1.66
C MET A 85 1.76 8.73 -0.35
N THR A 86 0.90 7.74 -0.12
CA THR A 86 0.28 7.48 1.18
C THR A 86 1.05 6.41 1.92
N TYR A 87 1.14 6.51 3.25
CA TYR A 87 1.88 5.56 4.08
C TYR A 87 1.37 5.61 5.52
N THR A 88 1.72 4.60 6.31
CA THR A 88 1.49 4.62 7.75
C THR A 88 2.67 5.31 8.42
N ALA A 89 2.40 6.41 9.13
CA ALA A 89 3.37 7.06 9.99
C ALA A 89 3.22 6.55 11.44
N TYR A 90 4.35 6.25 12.07
CA TYR A 90 4.36 5.74 13.43
C TYR A 90 5.53 6.30 14.23
N ASP A 91 5.26 6.85 15.41
CA ASP A 91 6.28 7.42 16.29
C ASP A 91 6.70 6.48 17.45
N GLY A 92 6.05 5.31 17.55
CA GLY A 92 6.32 4.32 18.59
C GLY A 92 5.54 4.51 19.88
N VAL A 93 4.73 5.57 20.02
CA VAL A 93 3.98 5.87 21.26
C VAL A 93 2.52 6.23 21.05
N HIS A 94 2.16 6.83 19.91
CA HIS A 94 0.78 7.11 19.53
C HIS A 94 0.23 6.04 18.58
N PRO A 95 -1.10 5.94 18.42
CA PRO A 95 -1.68 5.08 17.38
C PRO A 95 -1.06 5.38 16.01
N PRO A 96 -0.81 4.34 15.20
CA PRO A 96 -0.34 4.53 13.83
C PRO A 96 -1.39 5.34 13.05
N ALA A 97 -0.90 6.28 12.25
CA ALA A 97 -1.75 7.22 11.52
C ALA A 97 -1.37 7.24 10.04
N GLY A 98 -2.35 7.41 9.18
CA GLY A 98 -2.13 7.62 7.77
C GLY A 98 -1.58 9.00 7.46
N ALA A 99 -0.54 9.05 6.63
CA ALA A 99 0.08 10.28 6.16
C ALA A 99 0.19 10.30 4.63
N VAL A 100 0.43 11.49 4.08
CA VAL A 100 0.66 11.70 2.65
C VAL A 100 1.75 12.73 2.41
N SER A 101 2.53 12.52 1.36
CA SER A 101 3.47 13.48 0.78
C SER A 101 3.40 13.37 -0.75
N SER A 102 3.78 14.43 -1.46
CA SER A 102 3.81 14.45 -2.92
C SER A 102 5.14 14.93 -3.48
N ILE A 103 5.43 14.53 -4.70
CA ILE A 103 6.59 14.97 -5.48
C ILE A 103 6.17 15.09 -6.95
N SER A 104 6.70 16.05 -7.69
CA SER A 104 6.44 16.13 -9.13
C SER A 104 7.05 14.92 -9.85
N VAL A 105 6.44 14.49 -10.96
CA VAL A 105 7.00 13.40 -11.78
C VAL A 105 8.42 13.75 -12.25
N ASP A 106 8.64 15.01 -12.65
CA ASP A 106 9.94 15.48 -13.11
C ASP A 106 11.02 15.42 -12.03
N ASP A 107 10.71 15.83 -10.80
CA ASP A 107 11.65 15.74 -9.67
C ASP A 107 11.95 14.28 -9.31
N PHE A 108 10.92 13.42 -9.32
CA PHE A 108 11.08 12.00 -9.04
C PHE A 108 11.98 11.30 -10.07
N LEU A 109 11.73 11.53 -11.37
CA LEU A 109 12.54 10.96 -12.45
C LEU A 109 13.98 11.50 -12.44
N ALA A 110 14.15 12.77 -12.09
CA ALA A 110 15.46 13.40 -11.94
C ALA A 110 16.16 13.10 -10.60
N ARG A 111 15.58 12.23 -9.76
CA ARG A 111 16.13 11.79 -8.46
C ARG A 111 16.32 12.92 -7.45
N ARG A 112 15.52 13.99 -7.55
CA ARG A 112 15.49 15.12 -6.61
C ARG A 112 14.56 14.81 -5.44
N PHE A 113 14.86 13.75 -4.69
CA PHE A 113 13.99 13.25 -3.62
C PHE A 113 13.87 14.22 -2.44
N GLU A 114 14.78 15.18 -2.28
CA GLU A 114 14.62 16.30 -1.34
C GLU A 114 13.36 17.16 -1.61
N MET A 115 12.81 17.08 -2.82
CA MET A 115 11.62 17.82 -3.26
C MET A 115 10.29 17.18 -2.85
N TRP A 116 10.31 16.03 -2.16
CA TRP A 116 9.10 15.55 -1.48
C TRP A 116 8.52 16.66 -0.60
N SER A 117 7.22 16.91 -0.72
CA SER A 117 6.51 17.92 0.06
C SER A 117 6.59 17.62 1.56
N ALA A 118 6.39 18.64 2.39
CA ALA A 118 6.18 18.41 3.82
C ALA A 118 4.97 17.46 4.00
N PRO A 119 5.11 16.35 4.75
CA PRO A 119 4.01 15.44 4.95
C PRO A 119 2.99 16.00 5.95
N PHE A 120 1.77 15.51 5.84
CA PHE A 120 0.72 15.75 6.82
C PHE A 120 -0.13 14.50 6.99
N LEU A 121 -0.74 14.36 8.17
CA LEU A 121 -1.66 13.25 8.44
C LEU A 121 -2.93 13.40 7.61
N LEU A 122 -3.53 12.29 7.19
CA LEU A 122 -4.90 12.22 6.68
C LEU A 122 -5.86 11.67 7.74
N THR A 123 -5.32 10.91 8.68
CA THR A 123 -6.05 10.34 9.82
C THR A 123 -6.28 11.39 10.92
N PRO A 124 -7.48 11.45 11.54
CA PRO A 124 -7.75 12.27 12.72
C PRO A 124 -6.89 11.89 13.93
N ASP A 125 -6.69 12.84 14.84
CA ASP A 125 -5.88 12.60 16.04
C ASP A 125 -6.46 11.47 16.91
N GLY A 126 -5.58 10.58 17.39
CA GLY A 126 -5.94 9.48 18.29
C GLY A 126 -6.64 8.29 17.63
N VAL A 127 -6.78 8.28 16.30
CA VAL A 127 -7.38 7.17 15.55
C VAL A 127 -6.28 6.23 15.04
N ASP A 128 -6.42 4.93 15.31
CA ASP A 128 -5.59 3.88 14.69
C ASP A 128 -6.09 3.65 13.26
N ASP A 129 -5.24 3.97 12.30
CA ASP A 129 -5.56 3.89 10.88
C ASP A 129 -4.33 3.45 10.07
N LYS A 130 -4.57 2.57 9.11
CA LYS A 130 -3.54 1.96 8.27
C LYS A 130 -4.09 1.69 6.87
N ASP A 131 -3.24 1.18 6.00
CA ASP A 131 -3.64 0.68 4.69
C ASP A 131 -4.27 1.78 3.82
N LEU A 132 -3.75 3.00 3.94
CA LEU A 132 -4.21 4.16 3.19
C LEU A 132 -3.83 4.03 1.72
N VAL A 133 -4.83 4.14 0.83
CA VAL A 133 -4.67 4.01 -0.61
C VAL A 133 -5.55 5.04 -1.30
N LEU A 134 -4.97 5.90 -2.13
CA LEU A 134 -5.74 6.75 -3.02
C LEU A 134 -6.21 5.96 -4.25
N LEU A 135 -7.42 6.25 -4.71
CA LEU A 135 -7.81 5.90 -6.08
C LEU A 135 -6.94 6.71 -7.06
N PRO A 136 -6.42 6.12 -8.15
CA PRO A 136 -5.53 6.81 -9.08
C PRO A 136 -6.25 7.82 -10.00
N GLU A 137 -7.50 8.18 -9.70
CA GLU A 137 -8.29 9.18 -10.42
C GLU A 137 -9.21 9.92 -9.43
N LYS A 138 -9.57 11.17 -9.74
CA LYS A 138 -10.60 11.91 -8.99
C LYS A 138 -11.99 11.41 -9.36
N ILE A 139 -12.86 11.28 -8.35
CA ILE A 139 -14.30 10.98 -8.51
C ILE A 139 -15.07 12.26 -8.25
N HIS A 140 -15.72 12.80 -9.29
CA HIS A 140 -16.45 14.08 -9.23
C HIS A 140 -15.61 15.20 -8.55
N GLU A 141 -14.40 15.46 -9.05
CA GLU A 141 -13.42 16.42 -8.50
C GLU A 141 -12.84 16.11 -7.12
N ASN A 142 -13.24 15.01 -6.47
CA ASN A 142 -12.74 14.63 -5.14
C ASN A 142 -11.73 13.48 -5.24
N TYR A 143 -10.76 13.45 -4.34
CA TYR A 143 -9.90 12.32 -4.10
C TYR A 143 -10.67 11.26 -3.30
N LEU A 144 -10.72 10.03 -3.79
CA LEU A 144 -11.23 8.89 -3.03
C LEU A 144 -10.07 8.21 -2.30
N LEU A 145 -10.11 8.25 -0.97
CA LEU A 145 -9.11 7.61 -0.12
C LEU A 145 -9.73 6.38 0.55
N TYR A 146 -9.16 5.22 0.30
CA TYR A 146 -9.39 4.02 1.10
C TYR A 146 -8.46 4.01 2.30
N HIS A 147 -8.94 3.52 3.43
CA HIS A 147 -8.18 3.42 4.68
C HIS A 147 -8.84 2.36 5.58
N ARG A 148 -8.23 2.04 6.72
CA ARG A 148 -8.67 0.91 7.54
C ARG A 148 -8.86 1.28 9.00
N ILE A 149 -10.13 1.38 9.38
CA ILE A 149 -10.60 1.59 10.75
C ILE A 149 -11.25 0.30 11.24
N ASN A 150 -11.12 -0.09 12.51
CA ASN A 150 -11.86 -1.23 13.10
C ASN A 150 -11.85 -2.53 12.26
N ASN A 151 -10.72 -2.87 11.64
CA ASN A 151 -10.54 -4.08 10.82
C ASN A 151 -11.32 -4.15 9.49
N ARG A 152 -11.92 -3.04 9.04
CA ARG A 152 -12.68 -2.93 7.77
C ARG A 152 -12.03 -1.92 6.82
N ILE A 153 -12.18 -2.13 5.53
CA ILE A 153 -11.83 -1.14 4.51
C ILE A 153 -12.96 -0.10 4.49
N CYS A 154 -12.60 1.13 4.84
CA CYS A 154 -13.42 2.33 4.73
C CYS A 154 -12.93 3.16 3.55
N ALA A 155 -13.79 4.05 3.06
CA ALA A 155 -13.38 5.12 2.17
C ALA A 155 -13.94 6.48 2.62
N ASP A 156 -13.29 7.56 2.20
CA ASP A 156 -13.81 8.92 2.31
C ASP A 156 -13.45 9.71 1.04
N LEU A 157 -14.26 10.71 0.73
CA LEU A 157 -14.03 11.65 -0.37
C LEU A 157 -13.44 12.93 0.21
N LEU A 158 -12.24 13.27 -0.23
CA LEU A 158 -11.56 14.50 0.13
C LEU A 158 -11.59 15.47 -1.06
N PRO A 159 -12.08 16.71 -0.89
CA PRO A 159 -12.08 17.69 -1.98
C PRO A 159 -10.66 18.14 -2.35
N ASP A 160 -9.69 17.91 -1.47
CA ASP A 160 -8.30 18.28 -1.65
C ASP A 160 -7.39 17.43 -0.74
N ILE A 161 -6.14 17.25 -1.16
CA ILE A 161 -5.08 16.62 -0.39
C ILE A 161 -4.12 17.73 0.06
N ALA A 162 -4.48 18.36 1.17
CA ALA A 162 -3.73 19.46 1.76
C ALA A 162 -3.65 19.38 3.29
N ALA A 163 -2.66 20.06 3.86
CA ALA A 163 -2.49 20.12 5.31
C ALA A 163 -3.77 20.59 6.02
N GLY A 164 -4.16 19.87 7.08
CA GLY A 164 -5.39 20.13 7.83
C GLY A 164 -6.66 19.50 7.26
N LYS A 165 -6.62 18.95 6.03
CA LYS A 165 -7.67 18.06 5.53
C LYS A 165 -7.46 16.67 6.12
N ARG A 166 -8.54 16.10 6.66
CA ARG A 166 -8.55 14.78 7.31
C ARG A 166 -9.78 14.01 6.86
N VAL A 167 -9.69 12.68 6.84
CA VAL A 167 -10.89 11.85 6.72
C VAL A 167 -11.79 12.10 7.92
N SER A 168 -13.09 12.07 7.68
CA SER A 168 -14.12 12.31 8.69
C SER A 168 -15.25 11.30 8.61
N ARG A 169 -15.25 10.45 7.58
CA ARG A 169 -16.27 9.44 7.32
C ARG A 169 -15.62 8.09 7.09
N CYS A 170 -16.41 7.04 7.29
CA CYS A 170 -16.12 5.71 6.81
C CYS A 170 -17.32 5.27 5.94
N ILE A 171 -17.17 5.40 4.62
CA ILE A 171 -17.98 4.67 3.67
C ILE A 171 -17.47 3.23 3.73
N GLU A 172 -18.22 2.32 4.34
CA GLU A 172 -17.80 0.92 4.45
C GLU A 172 -17.75 0.28 3.06
N ILE A 173 -16.55 -0.11 2.62
CA ILE A 173 -16.32 -0.82 1.36
C ILE A 173 -16.35 -2.32 1.59
N MET A 174 -15.68 -2.76 2.66
CA MET A 174 -15.48 -4.18 2.91
C MET A 174 -15.21 -4.47 4.39
N ALA A 175 -15.99 -5.40 4.96
CA ALA A 175 -15.78 -5.94 6.29
C ALA A 175 -15.16 -7.36 6.26
N PRO A 176 -14.55 -7.82 7.37
CA PRO A 176 -14.13 -9.21 7.52
C PRO A 176 -15.30 -10.19 7.40
N ARG A 177 -15.08 -11.34 6.75
CA ARG A 177 -16.09 -12.42 6.65
C ARG A 177 -15.80 -13.49 7.69
N HIS A 178 -16.49 -13.44 8.83
CA HIS A 178 -16.23 -14.35 9.93
C HIS A 178 -16.28 -15.83 9.49
N GLY A 179 -15.24 -16.60 9.81
CA GLY A 179 -15.10 -18.00 9.40
C GLY A 179 -14.43 -18.21 8.04
N MET A 180 -14.18 -17.15 7.26
CA MET A 180 -13.42 -17.21 6.01
C MET A 180 -11.95 -16.86 6.21
N TRP A 181 -11.16 -16.99 5.14
CA TRP A 181 -9.72 -16.69 5.13
C TRP A 181 -9.40 -15.22 5.44
N ASP A 182 -10.37 -14.32 5.28
CA ASP A 182 -10.30 -12.88 5.59
C ASP A 182 -11.21 -12.47 6.76
N GLY A 183 -11.41 -13.39 7.71
CA GLY A 183 -12.38 -13.24 8.79
C GLY A 183 -11.95 -12.44 10.02
N SER A 184 -10.67 -12.07 10.16
CA SER A 184 -10.18 -11.27 11.29
C SER A 184 -9.99 -9.79 10.95
N LYS A 185 -9.32 -9.49 9.84
CA LYS A 185 -9.19 -8.12 9.32
C LYS A 185 -8.98 -8.12 7.81
N VAL A 186 -9.38 -7.02 7.18
CA VAL A 186 -9.13 -6.72 5.77
C VAL A 186 -8.51 -5.35 5.65
N GLY A 187 -7.70 -5.14 4.62
CA GLY A 187 -7.12 -3.84 4.28
C GLY A 187 -6.76 -3.77 2.80
N SER A 188 -6.77 -2.56 2.24
CA SER A 188 -6.36 -2.33 0.85
C SER A 188 -4.87 -2.66 0.68
N ALA A 189 -4.54 -3.40 -0.37
CA ALA A 189 -3.15 -3.72 -0.69
C ALA A 189 -2.55 -2.61 -1.56
N ALA A 190 -2.87 -2.63 -2.85
CA ALA A 190 -2.40 -1.67 -3.86
C ALA A 190 -3.51 -0.68 -4.26
N PRO A 191 -3.17 0.46 -4.90
CA PRO A 191 -4.13 1.29 -5.62
C PRO A 191 -5.06 0.45 -6.51
N PRO A 192 -6.39 0.68 -6.46
CA PRO A 192 -7.30 -0.05 -7.34
C PRO A 192 -6.96 0.17 -8.82
N ILE A 193 -7.05 -0.90 -9.60
CA ILE A 193 -6.70 -0.95 -11.01
C ILE A 193 -7.99 -0.76 -11.81
N LYS A 194 -7.98 0.17 -12.77
CA LYS A 194 -9.14 0.41 -13.63
C LYS A 194 -9.37 -0.76 -14.59
N VAL A 195 -10.58 -1.31 -14.61
CA VAL A 195 -10.99 -2.42 -15.48
C VAL A 195 -12.34 -2.09 -16.14
N GLY A 196 -12.31 -1.68 -17.41
CA GLY A 196 -13.48 -1.09 -18.06
C GLY A 196 -13.94 0.18 -17.32
N ASN A 197 -15.19 0.18 -16.85
CA ASN A 197 -15.74 1.27 -16.03
C ASN A 197 -15.63 1.00 -14.51
N ASN A 198 -15.10 -0.14 -14.10
CA ASN A 198 -15.05 -0.59 -12.72
C ASN A 198 -13.61 -0.54 -12.18
N TRP A 199 -13.46 -0.81 -10.88
CA TRP A 199 -12.16 -0.84 -10.22
C TRP A 199 -11.89 -2.21 -9.61
N LEU A 200 -10.77 -2.83 -10.00
CA LEU A 200 -10.24 -4.04 -9.39
C LEU A 200 -9.37 -3.66 -8.19
N MET A 201 -9.84 -3.99 -6.99
CA MET A 201 -9.08 -3.83 -5.76
C MET A 201 -8.40 -5.16 -5.38
N ILE A 202 -7.08 -5.14 -5.31
CA ILE A 202 -6.34 -6.17 -4.58
C ILE A 202 -6.34 -5.78 -3.11
N TYR A 203 -6.76 -6.70 -2.25
CA TYR A 203 -6.82 -6.47 -0.80
C TYR A 203 -6.14 -7.62 -0.06
N HIS A 204 -5.63 -7.34 1.14
CA HIS A 204 -5.17 -8.40 2.02
C HIS A 204 -6.28 -8.78 3.01
N GLY A 205 -6.33 -10.07 3.34
CA GLY A 205 -7.20 -10.63 4.35
C GLY A 205 -6.41 -11.43 5.36
N VAL A 206 -6.81 -11.35 6.62
CA VAL A 206 -6.19 -12.08 7.72
C VAL A 206 -7.17 -13.06 8.31
N SER A 207 -6.72 -14.30 8.42
CA SER A 207 -7.49 -15.38 9.00
C SER A 207 -7.45 -15.35 10.53
N ARG A 208 -8.30 -16.14 11.17
CA ARG A 208 -8.27 -16.37 12.63
C ARG A 208 -6.91 -16.86 13.14
N HIS A 209 -6.12 -17.51 12.27
CA HIS A 209 -4.78 -18.02 12.58
C HIS A 209 -3.66 -17.06 12.19
N ALA A 210 -3.98 -15.77 12.02
CA ALA A 210 -3.04 -14.69 11.67
C ALA A 210 -2.27 -14.91 10.35
N THR A 211 -2.80 -15.75 9.45
CA THR A 211 -2.25 -15.90 8.09
C THR A 211 -2.72 -14.74 7.22
N TYR A 212 -1.79 -14.05 6.56
CA TYR A 212 -2.10 -13.01 5.58
C TYR A 212 -2.11 -13.61 4.18
N ARG A 213 -3.18 -13.31 3.44
CA ARG A 213 -3.37 -13.70 2.05
C ARG A 213 -3.89 -12.52 1.25
N LEU A 214 -3.81 -12.59 -0.07
CA LEU A 214 -4.41 -11.60 -0.96
C LEU A 214 -5.69 -12.14 -1.60
N GLY A 215 -6.66 -11.26 -1.79
CA GLY A 215 -7.86 -11.49 -2.57
C GLY A 215 -8.10 -10.36 -3.55
N ALA A 216 -9.14 -10.52 -4.37
CA ALA A 216 -9.58 -9.50 -5.30
C ALA A 216 -11.04 -9.11 -5.06
N ALA A 217 -11.36 -7.86 -5.34
CA ALA A 217 -12.71 -7.34 -5.30
C ALA A 217 -12.95 -6.40 -6.49
N LEU A 218 -14.15 -6.46 -7.04
CA LEU A 218 -14.60 -5.54 -8.08
C LEU A 218 -15.48 -4.48 -7.44
N LEU A 219 -15.12 -3.22 -7.62
CA LEU A 219 -15.90 -2.07 -7.20
C LEU A 219 -16.54 -1.40 -8.43
N ASP A 220 -17.67 -0.75 -8.22
CA ASP A 220 -18.34 0.04 -9.25
C ASP A 220 -17.50 1.25 -9.71
N SER A 221 -17.97 1.96 -10.73
CA SER A 221 -17.27 3.14 -11.28
C SER A 221 -16.99 4.26 -10.27
N SER A 222 -17.81 4.39 -9.22
CA SER A 222 -17.55 5.37 -8.15
C SER A 222 -16.43 4.93 -7.20
N GLY A 223 -16.05 3.65 -7.23
CA GLY A 223 -15.08 3.05 -6.31
C GLY A 223 -15.64 2.84 -4.89
N THR A 224 -16.95 3.03 -4.67
CA THR A 224 -17.54 3.00 -3.32
C THR A 224 -18.50 1.84 -3.08
N SER A 225 -18.91 1.12 -4.13
CA SER A 225 -19.80 -0.04 -4.00
C SER A 225 -19.10 -1.33 -4.40
N LEU A 226 -19.15 -2.33 -3.51
CA LEU A 226 -18.63 -3.67 -3.78
C LEU A 226 -19.58 -4.44 -4.72
N LEU A 227 -19.13 -4.78 -5.91
CA LEU A 227 -19.87 -5.56 -6.90
C LEU A 227 -19.60 -7.07 -6.75
N ALA A 228 -18.33 -7.43 -6.56
CA ALA A 228 -17.91 -8.82 -6.43
C ALA A 228 -16.65 -8.92 -5.54
N ARG A 229 -16.42 -10.10 -4.95
CA ARG A 229 -15.28 -10.39 -4.08
C ARG A 229 -14.96 -11.87 -4.16
N THR A 230 -13.69 -12.23 -4.30
CA THR A 230 -13.30 -13.63 -4.41
C THR A 230 -13.69 -14.44 -3.16
N ALA A 231 -14.19 -15.65 -3.37
CA ALA A 231 -14.49 -16.58 -2.27
C ALA A 231 -13.20 -17.10 -1.63
N ASP A 232 -12.25 -17.49 -2.47
CA ASP A 232 -10.91 -17.98 -2.10
C ASP A 232 -9.84 -16.89 -2.27
N PRO A 233 -8.68 -17.02 -1.57
CA PRO A 233 -7.54 -16.13 -1.80
C PRO A 233 -7.01 -16.31 -3.22
N ILE A 234 -6.56 -15.22 -3.83
CA ILE A 234 -5.85 -15.26 -5.13
C ILE A 234 -4.36 -15.56 -4.95
N PHE A 235 -3.83 -15.35 -3.74
CA PHE A 235 -2.43 -15.61 -3.41
C PHE A 235 -2.26 -15.87 -1.91
N GLU A 236 -1.47 -16.87 -1.56
CA GLU A 236 -1.24 -17.29 -0.17
C GLU A 236 0.20 -17.78 0.07
N PRO A 237 0.70 -17.76 1.32
CA PRO A 237 2.06 -18.14 1.62
C PRO A 237 2.25 -19.66 1.46
N LEU A 238 3.04 -20.06 0.49
CA LEU A 238 3.39 -21.45 0.19
C LEU A 238 4.88 -21.70 0.32
N GLU A 239 5.70 -20.75 -0.11
CA GLU A 239 7.15 -20.86 -0.13
C GLU A 239 7.76 -20.69 1.26
N LYS A 240 8.95 -21.26 1.45
CA LYS A 240 9.64 -21.21 2.74
C LYS A 240 9.86 -19.77 3.22
N TYR A 241 10.24 -18.87 2.32
CA TYR A 241 10.49 -17.46 2.64
C TYR A 241 9.20 -16.67 2.93
N GLU A 242 8.01 -17.21 2.65
CA GLU A 242 6.70 -16.64 2.99
C GLU A 242 6.17 -17.16 4.33
N LYS A 243 6.65 -18.34 4.74
CA LYS A 243 6.27 -19.02 5.98
C LYS A 243 7.22 -18.72 7.14
N GLU A 244 8.47 -18.37 6.86
CA GLU A 244 9.52 -18.18 7.86
C GLU A 244 10.18 -16.79 7.74
N GLY A 245 10.01 -15.95 8.76
CA GLY A 245 10.58 -14.59 8.84
C GLY A 245 10.27 -13.93 10.17
N GLU A 246 10.29 -12.59 10.22
CA GLU A 246 9.94 -11.83 11.43
C GLU A 246 8.49 -12.08 11.85
N ILE A 247 7.60 -12.24 10.86
CA ILE A 247 6.24 -12.72 11.07
C ILE A 247 5.92 -13.84 10.08
N SER A 248 5.64 -15.04 10.59
CA SER A 248 5.36 -16.22 9.77
C SER A 248 4.00 -16.17 9.05
N ASN A 249 3.94 -16.83 7.89
CA ASN A 249 2.73 -17.03 7.08
C ASN A 249 2.12 -15.72 6.57
N ILE A 250 2.96 -14.89 5.95
CA ILE A 250 2.55 -13.59 5.40
C ILE A 250 2.95 -13.48 3.93
N VAL A 251 1.96 -13.20 3.09
CA VAL A 251 2.12 -12.43 1.85
C VAL A 251 1.32 -11.13 1.99
N PHE A 252 1.98 -9.99 1.80
CA PHE A 252 1.38 -8.66 1.96
C PHE A 252 1.85 -7.73 0.83
N SER A 253 0.94 -7.07 0.13
CA SER A 253 1.29 -6.20 -1.00
C SER A 253 0.90 -4.75 -0.73
N CYS A 254 1.68 -3.82 -1.27
CA CYS A 254 1.35 -2.39 -1.32
C CYS A 254 1.31 -1.85 -2.76
N GLY A 255 1.60 -2.68 -3.76
CA GLY A 255 1.88 -2.24 -5.12
C GLY A 255 1.59 -3.33 -6.13
N ALA A 256 0.83 -2.97 -7.16
CA ALA A 256 0.54 -3.82 -8.28
C ALA A 256 0.60 -3.02 -9.58
N ILE A 257 1.07 -3.65 -10.66
CA ILE A 257 1.21 -3.05 -11.99
C ILE A 257 0.59 -3.99 -13.01
N VAL A 258 -0.10 -3.43 -14.00
CA VAL A 258 -0.63 -4.19 -15.14
C VAL A 258 0.15 -3.84 -16.39
N ARG A 259 0.63 -4.85 -17.10
CA ARG A 259 1.18 -4.74 -18.45
C ARG A 259 0.52 -5.76 -19.37
N GLY A 260 -0.29 -5.27 -20.31
CA GLY A 260 -1.13 -6.16 -21.12
C GLY A 260 -2.07 -6.96 -20.21
N ASP A 261 -2.03 -8.28 -20.32
CA ASP A 261 -2.79 -9.18 -19.44
C ASP A 261 -2.02 -9.60 -18.17
N THR A 262 -0.76 -9.18 -17.99
CA THR A 262 0.03 -9.58 -16.81
C THR A 262 -0.16 -8.59 -15.67
N LEU A 263 -0.73 -9.07 -14.57
CA LEU A 263 -0.78 -8.40 -13.28
C LEU A 263 0.46 -8.78 -12.47
N PHE A 264 1.34 -7.82 -12.21
CA PHE A 264 2.48 -7.94 -11.28
C PHE A 264 2.02 -7.48 -9.89
N ILE A 265 2.20 -8.33 -8.88
CA ILE A 265 1.94 -8.03 -7.48
C ILE A 265 3.28 -8.07 -6.74
N TYR A 266 3.77 -6.91 -6.32
CA TYR A 266 4.96 -6.82 -5.48
C TYR A 266 4.54 -7.01 -4.02
N TYR A 267 5.13 -7.99 -3.34
CA TYR A 267 4.69 -8.40 -2.01
C TYR A 267 5.87 -8.58 -1.05
N GLY A 268 5.66 -8.17 0.20
CA GLY A 268 6.46 -8.60 1.34
C GLY A 268 6.13 -10.05 1.71
N ALA A 269 7.16 -10.83 1.96
CA ALA A 269 7.08 -12.21 2.42
C ALA A 269 7.70 -12.31 3.81
N ALA A 270 6.89 -12.77 4.77
CA ALA A 270 7.24 -12.93 6.17
C ALA A 270 7.95 -11.72 6.84
N ASP A 271 7.59 -10.50 6.43
CA ASP A 271 8.19 -9.22 6.85
C ASP A 271 9.72 -9.17 6.73
N LYS A 272 10.28 -9.84 5.72
CA LYS A 272 11.73 -10.01 5.56
C LYS A 272 12.26 -9.71 4.18
N VAL A 273 11.56 -10.20 3.15
CA VAL A 273 11.97 -10.06 1.75
C VAL A 273 10.82 -9.58 0.89
N ILE A 274 11.15 -9.12 -0.32
CA ILE A 274 10.18 -8.76 -1.36
C ILE A 274 10.25 -9.79 -2.47
N GLY A 275 9.08 -10.26 -2.88
CA GLY A 275 8.89 -11.01 -4.12
C GLY A 275 7.99 -10.27 -5.09
N VAL A 276 7.90 -10.80 -6.31
CA VAL A 276 6.87 -10.45 -7.28
C VAL A 276 6.15 -11.71 -7.72
N ALA A 277 4.82 -11.68 -7.68
CA ALA A 277 3.96 -12.72 -8.23
C ALA A 277 3.25 -12.18 -9.47
N THR A 278 3.01 -13.04 -10.45
CA THR A 278 2.31 -12.66 -11.68
C THR A 278 1.05 -13.48 -11.88
N ALA A 279 -0.02 -12.85 -12.33
CA ALA A 279 -1.27 -13.51 -12.72
C ALA A 279 -1.81 -12.92 -14.03
N SER A 280 -2.70 -13.66 -14.70
CA SER A 280 -3.51 -13.12 -15.80
C SER A 280 -4.60 -12.22 -15.21
N LEU A 281 -4.65 -10.96 -15.66
CA LEU A 281 -5.67 -10.00 -15.24
C LEU A 281 -7.06 -10.47 -15.67
N ALA A 282 -7.19 -10.97 -16.90
CA ALA A 282 -8.44 -11.52 -17.41
C ALA A 282 -8.96 -12.67 -16.53
N HIS A 283 -8.07 -13.58 -16.10
CA HIS A 283 -8.45 -14.69 -15.22
C HIS A 283 -8.89 -14.20 -13.82
N ILE A 284 -8.25 -13.17 -13.26
CA ILE A 284 -8.69 -12.57 -12.00
C ILE A 284 -10.07 -11.92 -12.13
N ILE A 285 -10.36 -11.26 -13.26
CA ILE A 285 -11.67 -10.66 -13.54
C ILE A 285 -12.74 -11.74 -13.75
N GLU A 286 -12.41 -12.83 -14.44
CA GLU A 286 -13.32 -13.97 -14.64
C GLU A 286 -13.72 -14.60 -13.30
N ALA A 287 -12.79 -14.71 -12.34
CA ALA A 287 -13.08 -15.19 -10.98
C ALA A 287 -14.00 -14.26 -10.15
N LEU A 288 -14.27 -13.04 -10.65
CA LEU A 288 -15.15 -12.03 -10.04
C LEU A 288 -16.47 -11.84 -10.81
N SER A 289 -16.68 -12.58 -11.90
CA SER A 289 -17.88 -12.53 -12.74
C SER A 289 -18.93 -13.54 -12.28
#